data_AF-A0A8E2DF59-F1
#
_entry.id   AF-A0A8E2DF59-F1
#
_cell.length_a   1.000
_cell.length_b   1.000
_cell.length_c   1.000
_cell.angle_alpha   90.00
_cell.angle_beta   90.00
_cell.angle_gamma   90.00
#
_symmetry.space_group_name_H-M   'P 1'
#
loop_
_entity.id
_entity.type
_entity.pdbx_description
1 polymer ?
#
loop_
_entity_poly.entity_id
_entity_poly.type
_entity_poly.pdbx_seq_one_letter_code
_entity_poly.pdbx_strand_id
1 'polypeptide(L)'
;ARPCDASGNFLPEGTPPFPSLACTKNDWSSFNDRIQFETVEFIFTHNQMSAGHFKTLNALWMAILAKHHDRPPFKNIKSLYKIVDSIPLGDAPWWEMTCSYTEVEQAMGLLPKWETDKHHVWYRDPRAVVRNLLSNPDFDGEFDYTPICDHTQTDGLHRRDFMSGDWAWNQANIITRDEKTHGSMFVLLILRSDKTTVSVAIGQNEYYPLYTSIRNVHNNVRCVHQNTLVVIGFLAIPQSVRQHVNNPEFCKFKCELFHTSIKVILSLLKNTMENYVVLWCPDDHFRHVILGLGLFIGDYPEQALATSVVQGWCPKQVIYSWVYSHITHPCYSDV
;
A
#
# COMPACT_ATOMS: atom_id res chain seq x y z
N ALA A 1 15.68 16.40 7.63
CA ALA A 1 14.79 15.61 8.51
C ALA A 1 15.47 15.46 9.86
N ARG A 2 14.86 15.96 10.93
CA ARG A 2 15.43 15.94 12.28
C ARG A 2 14.85 14.75 13.07
N PRO A 3 15.66 13.98 13.80
CA PRO A 3 15.16 13.00 14.75
C PRO A 3 14.34 13.67 15.85
N CYS A 4 13.30 13.00 16.32
CA CYS A 4 12.49 13.40 17.46
C CYS A 4 12.22 12.21 18.39
N ASP A 5 11.63 12.48 19.55
CA ASP A 5 11.07 11.46 20.43
C ASP A 5 9.66 11.02 19.96
N ALA A 6 9.08 10.03 20.64
CA ALA A 6 7.72 9.54 20.35
C ALA A 6 6.62 10.60 20.52
N SER A 7 6.91 11.70 21.25
CA SER A 7 6.00 12.84 21.43
C SER A 7 6.19 13.92 20.36
N GLY A 8 7.16 13.76 19.47
CA GLY A 8 7.47 14.70 18.41
C GLY A 8 8.41 15.85 18.82
N ASN A 9 9.07 15.80 19.98
CA ASN A 9 10.07 16.81 20.34
C ASN A 9 11.39 16.50 19.67
N PHE A 10 11.97 17.46 18.95
CA PHE A 10 13.24 17.25 18.27
C PHE A 10 14.38 16.95 19.25
N LEU A 11 15.20 15.98 18.90
CA LEU A 11 16.37 15.58 19.67
C LEU A 11 17.59 16.46 19.34
N PRO A 12 18.54 16.60 20.27
CA PRO A 12 19.86 17.17 19.98
C PRO A 12 20.57 16.39 18.86
N GLU A 13 21.41 17.10 18.10
CA GLU A 13 22.22 16.48 17.06
C GLU A 13 23.17 15.43 17.64
N GLY A 14 23.26 14.27 16.98
CA GLY A 14 24.09 13.15 17.43
C GLY A 14 23.50 12.30 18.57
N THR A 15 22.24 12.52 18.95
CA THR A 15 21.53 11.61 19.88
C THR A 15 21.53 10.19 19.31
N PRO A 16 21.94 9.16 20.07
CA PRO A 16 21.91 7.78 19.59
C PRO A 16 20.47 7.30 19.35
N PRO A 17 20.27 6.31 18.47
CA PRO A 17 18.95 5.72 18.23
C PRO A 17 18.33 5.19 19.52
N PHE A 18 17.00 5.18 19.54
CA PHE A 18 16.30 4.51 20.63
C PHE A 18 16.64 3.02 20.59
N PRO A 19 16.70 2.33 21.74
CA PRO A 19 16.87 0.89 21.74
C PRO A 19 15.76 0.29 20.88
N SER A 20 16.14 -0.33 19.76
CA SER A 20 15.22 -1.12 18.97
C SER A 20 14.46 -2.04 19.92
N LEU A 21 13.14 -2.15 19.74
CA LEU A 21 12.39 -3.31 20.23
C LEU A 21 12.82 -4.52 19.40
N ALA A 22 14.12 -4.83 19.42
CA ALA A 22 14.68 -5.99 18.79
C ALA A 22 14.03 -7.18 19.47
N CYS A 23 13.09 -7.79 18.75
CA CYS A 23 12.47 -9.05 19.10
C CYS A 23 13.61 -9.97 19.54
N THR A 24 13.65 -10.35 20.82
CA THR A 24 14.73 -11.23 21.29
C THR A 24 14.69 -12.49 20.45
N LYS A 25 15.81 -13.18 20.21
CA LYS A 25 15.83 -14.41 19.38
C LYS A 25 14.85 -15.51 19.84
N ASN A 26 14.27 -15.38 21.03
CA ASN A 26 13.29 -16.30 21.61
C ASN A 26 11.91 -15.65 21.80
N ASP A 27 11.66 -14.52 21.14
CA ASP A 27 10.38 -13.83 21.18
C ASP A 27 9.45 -14.42 20.12
N TRP A 28 8.65 -15.41 20.56
CA TRP A 28 7.61 -16.04 19.76
C TRP A 28 6.24 -15.40 20.04
N SER A 29 6.21 -14.10 20.39
CA SER A 29 4.98 -13.39 20.75
C SER A 29 3.85 -13.63 19.76
N SER A 30 2.64 -13.84 20.28
CA SER A 30 1.42 -14.34 19.60
C SER A 30 1.34 -15.86 19.42
N PHE A 31 2.42 -16.60 19.64
CA PHE A 31 2.46 -18.07 19.62
C PHE A 31 2.70 -18.63 21.03
N ASN A 32 2.25 -19.86 21.29
CA ASN A 32 2.47 -20.49 22.60
C ASN A 32 3.91 -20.97 22.79
N ASP A 33 4.58 -21.32 21.69
CA ASP A 33 5.92 -21.88 21.69
C ASP A 33 6.60 -21.70 20.32
N ARG A 34 7.91 -22.01 20.30
CA ARG A 34 8.75 -21.98 19.10
C ARG A 34 8.24 -22.89 17.98
N ILE A 35 7.71 -24.07 18.30
CA ILE A 35 7.27 -25.05 17.30
C ILE A 35 6.06 -24.50 16.54
N GLN A 36 5.12 -23.86 17.23
CA GLN A 36 3.97 -23.20 16.60
C GLN A 36 4.42 -22.10 15.63
N PHE A 37 5.38 -21.25 16.05
CA PHE A 37 5.92 -20.20 15.21
C PHE A 37 6.59 -20.79 13.95
N GLU A 38 7.57 -21.68 14.12
CA GLU A 38 8.33 -22.26 13.00
C GLU A 38 7.43 -23.07 12.06
N THR A 39 6.38 -23.71 12.61
CA THR A 39 5.38 -24.40 11.80
C THR A 39 4.60 -23.42 10.92
N VAL A 40 4.16 -22.29 11.47
CA VAL A 40 3.44 -21.26 10.70
C VAL A 40 4.34 -20.59 9.68
N GLU A 41 5.56 -20.23 10.07
CA GLU A 41 6.57 -19.72 9.15
C GLU A 41 6.79 -20.69 7.99
N PHE A 42 7.10 -21.96 8.27
CA PHE A 42 7.29 -22.96 7.23
C PHE A 42 6.06 -23.12 6.31
N ILE A 43 4.86 -23.18 6.88
CA ILE A 43 3.60 -23.34 6.13
C ILE A 43 3.37 -22.18 5.17
N PHE A 44 3.56 -20.94 5.61
CA PHE A 44 3.18 -19.76 4.82
C PHE A 44 4.32 -19.21 3.97
N THR A 45 5.55 -19.18 4.47
CA THR A 45 6.66 -18.52 3.76
C THR A 45 7.46 -19.48 2.88
N HIS A 46 7.62 -20.74 3.30
CA HIS A 46 8.45 -21.72 2.59
C HIS A 46 7.64 -22.68 1.72
N ASN A 47 6.60 -23.30 2.30
CA ASN A 47 5.82 -24.33 1.63
C ASN A 47 4.63 -23.77 0.84
N GLN A 48 4.07 -22.63 1.27
CA GLN A 48 2.81 -22.07 0.77
C GLN A 48 1.69 -23.13 0.79
N MET A 49 1.59 -23.86 1.91
CA MET A 49 0.79 -25.07 2.02
C MET A 49 -0.71 -24.77 1.92
N SER A 50 -1.42 -25.53 1.08
CA SER A 50 -2.88 -25.42 1.00
C SER A 50 -3.56 -25.81 2.32
N ALA A 51 -4.76 -25.27 2.56
CA ALA A 51 -5.59 -25.64 3.68
C ALA A 51 -5.88 -27.15 3.78
N GLY A 52 -6.03 -27.81 2.63
CA GLY A 52 -6.23 -29.26 2.55
C GLY A 52 -4.99 -30.02 3.00
N HIS A 53 -3.81 -29.64 2.48
CA HIS A 53 -2.55 -30.28 2.85
C HIS A 53 -2.21 -30.09 4.34
N PHE A 54 -2.47 -28.89 4.88
CA PHE A 54 -2.29 -28.65 6.31
C PHE A 54 -3.19 -29.54 7.16
N LYS A 55 -4.46 -29.72 6.78
CA LYS A 55 -5.37 -30.64 7.49
C LYS A 55 -4.82 -32.06 7.50
N THR A 56 -4.27 -32.53 6.39
CA THR A 56 -3.63 -33.84 6.29
C THR A 56 -2.39 -33.93 7.19
N LEU A 57 -1.49 -32.95 7.14
CA LEU A 57 -0.30 -32.90 8.01
C LEU A 57 -0.69 -32.90 9.49
N ASN A 58 -1.66 -32.08 9.87
CA ASN A 58 -2.13 -32.01 11.25
C ASN A 58 -2.77 -33.32 11.71
N ALA A 59 -3.47 -34.04 10.82
CA ALA A 59 -4.00 -35.37 11.12
C ALA A 59 -2.90 -36.42 11.34
N LEU A 60 -1.79 -36.34 10.57
CA LEU A 60 -0.63 -37.21 10.79
C LEU A 60 0.05 -36.92 12.13
N TRP A 61 0.25 -35.65 12.49
CA TRP A 61 0.76 -35.28 13.82
C TRP A 61 -0.14 -35.77 14.94
N MET A 62 -1.46 -35.56 14.83
CA MET A 62 -2.44 -36.09 15.79
C MET A 62 -2.27 -37.60 15.99
N ALA A 63 -2.12 -38.39 14.92
CA ALA A 63 -1.98 -39.84 15.00
C ALA A 63 -0.68 -40.30 15.68
N ILE A 64 0.42 -39.58 15.47
CA ILE A 64 1.72 -39.88 16.11
C ILE A 64 1.69 -39.48 17.59
N LEU A 65 1.26 -38.26 17.88
CA LEU A 65 1.30 -37.66 19.22
C LEU A 65 0.27 -38.25 20.17
N ALA A 66 -0.85 -38.78 19.66
CA ALA A 66 -1.86 -39.47 20.46
C ALA A 66 -1.26 -40.66 21.25
N LYS A 67 -0.22 -41.32 20.74
CA LYS A 67 0.48 -42.41 21.43
C LYS A 67 1.21 -41.96 22.71
N HIS A 68 1.55 -40.67 22.78
CA HIS A 68 2.28 -40.05 23.89
C HIS A 68 1.37 -39.17 24.75
N HIS A 69 0.04 -39.24 24.56
CA HIS A 69 -0.93 -38.34 25.19
C HIS A 69 -0.65 -36.84 24.95
N ASP A 70 -0.02 -36.52 23.82
CA ASP A 70 0.38 -35.16 23.46
C ASP A 70 -0.52 -34.59 22.36
N ARG A 71 -0.34 -33.31 22.03
CA ARG A 71 -1.18 -32.56 21.08
C ARG A 71 -0.34 -31.97 19.95
N PRO A 72 -0.88 -31.90 18.72
CA PRO A 72 -0.19 -31.22 17.63
C PRO A 72 -0.08 -29.72 17.91
N PRO A 73 0.81 -29.01 17.20
CA PRO A 73 1.00 -27.57 17.35
C PRO A 73 -0.31 -26.78 17.21
N PHE A 74 -1.25 -27.22 16.36
CA PHE A 74 -2.54 -26.56 16.17
C PHE A 74 -3.71 -27.54 16.29
N LYS A 75 -4.80 -27.10 16.94
CA LYS A 75 -6.02 -27.90 17.07
C LYS A 75 -6.65 -28.18 15.71
N ASN A 76 -6.69 -27.17 14.85
CA ASN A 76 -7.19 -27.24 13.48
C ASN A 76 -6.72 -26.03 12.68
N ILE A 77 -7.11 -25.99 11.40
CA ILE A 77 -6.76 -24.87 10.54
C ILE A 77 -7.34 -23.52 11.00
N LYS A 78 -8.53 -23.52 11.61
CA LYS A 78 -9.13 -22.28 12.13
C LYS A 78 -8.33 -21.70 13.28
N SER A 79 -7.76 -22.53 14.16
CA SER A 79 -6.86 -22.05 15.21
C SER A 79 -5.55 -21.50 14.66
N LEU A 80 -5.03 -22.08 13.59
CA LEU A 80 -3.84 -21.56 12.90
C LEU A 80 -4.15 -20.18 12.29
N TYR A 81 -5.24 -20.04 11.54
CA TYR A 81 -5.63 -18.73 10.99
C TYR A 81 -5.89 -17.70 12.08
N LYS A 82 -6.60 -18.06 13.15
CA LYS A 82 -6.85 -17.14 14.27
C LYS A 82 -5.56 -16.60 14.90
N ILE A 83 -4.51 -17.43 15.01
CA ILE A 83 -3.22 -16.99 15.54
C ILE A 83 -2.54 -16.04 14.56
N VAL A 84 -2.51 -16.38 13.26
CA VAL A 84 -1.96 -15.50 12.21
C VAL A 84 -2.67 -14.15 12.19
N ASP A 85 -4.00 -14.16 12.24
CA ASP A 85 -4.84 -12.95 12.26
C ASP A 85 -4.68 -12.14 13.56
N SER A 86 -4.09 -12.71 14.61
CA SER A 86 -3.84 -12.01 15.88
C SER A 86 -2.45 -11.39 15.98
N ILE A 87 -1.57 -11.61 14.99
CA ILE A 87 -0.22 -11.04 14.97
C ILE A 87 -0.34 -9.51 14.83
N PRO A 88 0.10 -8.72 15.83
CA PRO A 88 -0.01 -7.26 15.77
C PRO A 88 1.07 -6.62 14.88
N LEU A 89 2.15 -7.35 14.60
CA LEU A 89 3.29 -6.87 13.81
C LEU A 89 2.91 -6.77 12.33
N GLY A 90 3.02 -5.55 11.79
CA GLY A 90 2.72 -5.29 10.39
C GLY A 90 1.23 -5.32 10.05
N ASP A 91 0.34 -5.28 11.05
CA ASP A 91 -1.10 -5.30 10.82
C ASP A 91 -1.56 -4.07 10.01
N ALA A 92 -2.42 -4.34 9.04
CA ALA A 92 -3.05 -3.37 8.16
C ALA A 92 -4.38 -4.00 7.69
N PRO A 93 -5.45 -3.87 8.49
CA PRO A 93 -6.70 -4.60 8.24
C PRO A 93 -7.35 -4.17 6.93
N TRP A 94 -8.08 -5.10 6.33
CA TRP A 94 -8.89 -4.87 5.15
C TRP A 94 -10.26 -4.29 5.52
N TRP A 95 -10.66 -3.28 4.76
CA TRP A 95 -11.95 -2.60 4.82
C TRP A 95 -12.69 -2.82 3.51
N GLU A 96 -14.00 -2.78 3.58
CA GLU A 96 -14.90 -2.89 2.44
C GLU A 96 -15.63 -1.58 2.23
N MET A 97 -15.72 -1.13 0.98
CA MET A 97 -16.70 -0.14 0.56
C MET A 97 -17.51 -0.68 -0.60
N THR A 98 -18.75 -0.23 -0.72
CA THR A 98 -19.63 -0.61 -1.82
C THR A 98 -19.98 0.63 -2.62
N CYS A 99 -19.82 0.55 -3.94
CA CYS A 99 -20.22 1.59 -4.88
C CYS A 99 -21.41 1.09 -5.72
N SER A 100 -22.33 1.98 -6.05
CA SER A 100 -23.48 1.72 -6.92
C SER A 100 -23.76 2.91 -7.82
N TYR A 101 -24.34 2.66 -8.99
CA TYR A 101 -24.81 3.73 -9.87
C TYR A 101 -26.01 4.45 -9.26
N THR A 102 -26.07 5.79 -9.37
CA THR A 102 -27.07 6.61 -8.65
C THR A 102 -28.22 7.10 -9.55
N GLU A 103 -28.06 7.12 -10.87
CA GLU A 103 -29.15 7.54 -11.79
C GLU A 103 -30.14 6.38 -12.02
N VAL A 104 -31.05 6.16 -11.06
CA VAL A 104 -32.07 5.09 -11.16
C VAL A 104 -33.48 5.65 -11.40
N GLU A 105 -33.65 6.98 -11.52
CA GLU A 105 -35.02 7.52 -11.39
C GLU A 105 -35.95 7.42 -12.60
N GLN A 106 -35.52 7.18 -13.85
CA GLN A 106 -36.46 7.26 -14.99
C GLN A 106 -36.17 6.38 -16.23
N ALA A 107 -35.78 5.11 -16.06
CA ALA A 107 -35.73 4.18 -17.20
C ALA A 107 -36.88 3.17 -17.15
N MET A 108 -37.88 3.35 -18.02
CA MET A 108 -38.90 2.34 -18.33
C MET A 108 -38.26 1.21 -19.17
N GLY A 109 -37.48 0.33 -18.53
CA GLY A 109 -36.81 -0.79 -19.21
C GLY A 109 -36.03 -1.70 -18.25
N LEU A 110 -35.57 -2.85 -18.75
CA LEU A 110 -34.66 -3.73 -18.01
C LEU A 110 -33.27 -3.07 -17.98
N LEU A 111 -32.88 -2.51 -16.83
CA LEU A 111 -31.57 -1.85 -16.69
C LEU A 111 -30.41 -2.85 -16.88
N PRO A 112 -29.29 -2.43 -17.49
CA PRO A 112 -28.07 -3.22 -17.50
C PRO A 112 -27.63 -3.62 -16.09
N LYS A 113 -27.05 -4.82 -15.94
CA LYS A 113 -26.58 -5.33 -14.64
C LYS A 113 -25.62 -4.38 -13.93
N TRP A 114 -24.70 -3.75 -14.66
CA TRP A 114 -23.70 -2.86 -14.07
C TRP A 114 -24.31 -1.61 -13.39
N GLU A 115 -25.51 -1.19 -13.78
CA GLU A 115 -26.25 -0.06 -13.17
C GLU A 115 -27.00 -0.47 -11.89
N THR A 116 -27.32 -1.76 -11.75
CA THR A 116 -28.09 -2.28 -10.61
C THR A 116 -27.22 -3.05 -9.61
N ASP A 117 -26.05 -3.50 -10.04
CA ASP A 117 -25.11 -4.26 -9.24
C ASP A 117 -24.37 -3.39 -8.21
N LYS A 118 -24.00 -4.04 -7.11
CA LYS A 118 -23.12 -3.49 -6.08
C LYS A 118 -21.68 -3.84 -6.41
N HIS A 119 -20.83 -2.82 -6.49
CA HIS A 119 -19.41 -2.97 -6.80
C HIS A 119 -18.60 -2.89 -5.50
N HIS A 120 -18.04 -4.03 -5.08
CA HIS A 120 -17.31 -4.16 -3.83
C HIS A 120 -15.83 -3.83 -4.03
N VAL A 121 -15.33 -2.87 -3.26
CA VAL A 121 -13.93 -2.45 -3.25
C VAL A 121 -13.34 -2.77 -1.88
N TRP A 122 -12.25 -3.51 -1.89
CA TRP A 122 -11.52 -3.88 -0.67
C TRP A 122 -10.26 -3.03 -0.57
N TYR A 123 -9.95 -2.49 0.59
CA TYR A 123 -8.77 -1.62 0.75
C TYR A 123 -8.18 -1.68 2.16
N ARG A 124 -6.91 -1.28 2.28
CA ARG A 124 -6.23 -1.07 3.57
C ARG A 124 -6.03 0.42 3.78
N ASP A 125 -5.90 0.85 5.03
CA ASP A 125 -5.47 2.22 5.34
C ASP A 125 -4.02 2.42 4.85
N PRO A 126 -3.76 3.28 3.86
CA PRO A 126 -2.41 3.49 3.35
C PRO A 126 -1.47 4.06 4.42
N ARG A 127 -1.98 4.75 5.45
CA ARG A 127 -1.16 5.26 6.55
C ARG A 127 -0.59 4.13 7.39
N ALA A 128 -1.38 3.09 7.66
CA ALA A 128 -0.93 1.90 8.39
C ALA A 128 0.14 1.16 7.58
N VAL A 129 -0.08 1.01 6.27
CA VAL A 129 0.90 0.39 5.36
C VAL A 129 2.22 1.17 5.33
N VAL A 130 2.16 2.49 5.24
CA VAL A 130 3.37 3.34 5.24
C VAL A 130 4.10 3.29 6.58
N ARG A 131 3.37 3.31 7.71
CA ARG A 131 3.97 3.09 9.04
C ARG A 131 4.74 1.77 9.09
N ASN A 132 4.16 0.69 8.59
CA ASN A 132 4.79 -0.63 8.59
C ASN A 132 6.03 -0.65 7.68
N LEU A 133 5.98 0.00 6.52
CA LEU A 133 7.13 0.13 5.62
C LEU A 133 8.28 0.94 6.25
N LEU A 134 7.98 2.05 6.93
CA LEU A 134 8.99 2.89 7.59
C LEU A 134 9.57 2.23 8.84
N SER A 135 8.83 1.32 9.47
CA SER A 135 9.32 0.58 10.65
C SER A 135 10.19 -0.62 10.26
N ASN A 136 10.51 -0.83 8.99
CA ASN A 136 11.32 -1.95 8.53
C ASN A 136 12.82 -1.65 8.71
N PRO A 137 13.53 -2.33 9.63
CA PRO A 137 14.96 -2.11 9.86
C PRO A 137 15.83 -2.56 8.67
N ASP A 138 15.32 -3.40 7.76
CA ASP A 138 16.07 -3.83 6.57
C ASP A 138 16.40 -2.66 5.62
N PHE A 139 15.69 -1.52 5.78
CA PHE A 139 15.96 -0.31 5.01
C PHE A 139 17.04 0.58 5.64
N ASP A 140 17.53 0.27 6.84
CA ASP A 140 18.61 1.06 7.45
C ASP A 140 19.88 1.03 6.59
N GLY A 141 20.52 2.19 6.46
CA GLY A 141 21.65 2.39 5.54
C GLY A 141 21.31 2.45 4.04
N GLU A 142 20.09 2.11 3.64
CA GLU A 142 19.62 2.12 2.24
C GLU A 142 18.36 3.01 2.05
N PHE A 143 18.22 4.02 2.90
CA PHE A 143 17.07 4.91 2.98
C PHE A 143 17.48 6.38 3.09
N ASP A 144 16.92 7.20 2.20
CA ASP A 144 17.10 8.64 2.15
C ASP A 144 16.06 9.38 3.00
N TYR A 145 16.51 9.93 4.14
CA TYR A 145 15.69 10.76 5.03
C TYR A 145 15.49 12.20 4.52
N THR A 146 16.34 12.65 3.61
CA THR A 146 16.31 13.99 3.02
C THR A 146 16.54 13.91 1.53
N PRO A 147 15.91 14.78 0.72
CA PRO A 147 16.31 14.95 -0.66
C PRO A 147 17.80 15.28 -0.77
N ILE A 148 18.44 14.74 -1.79
CA ILE A 148 19.86 14.95 -2.08
C ILE A 148 19.93 15.94 -3.24
N CYS A 149 20.68 17.03 -3.05
CA CYS A 149 21.08 17.88 -4.16
C CYS A 149 22.60 17.84 -4.26
N ASP A 150 23.10 17.14 -5.28
CA ASP A 150 24.52 17.13 -5.61
C ASP A 150 24.91 18.49 -6.22
N HIS A 151 25.14 19.48 -5.36
CA HIS A 151 25.68 20.79 -5.75
C HIS A 151 27.19 20.74 -6.05
N THR A 152 27.84 19.61 -5.78
CA THR A 152 29.27 19.40 -5.98
C THR A 152 29.52 18.67 -7.29
N GLN A 153 29.96 19.40 -8.31
CA GLN A 153 30.97 19.03 -9.33
C GLN A 153 30.61 19.23 -10.81
N THR A 154 31.67 19.55 -11.53
CA THR A 154 31.87 19.87 -12.95
C THR A 154 31.51 18.78 -13.96
N ASP A 155 31.04 17.60 -13.53
CA ASP A 155 30.92 16.38 -14.36
C ASP A 155 29.45 15.96 -14.64
N GLY A 156 28.48 16.84 -14.35
CA GLY A 156 27.07 16.62 -14.63
C GLY A 156 26.24 16.02 -13.49
N LEU A 157 24.93 16.21 -13.56
CA LEU A 157 23.95 15.83 -12.54
C LEU A 157 23.71 14.30 -12.52
N HIS A 158 24.17 13.61 -11.48
CA HIS A 158 23.98 12.17 -11.31
C HIS A 158 22.67 11.85 -10.60
N ARG A 159 21.56 11.75 -11.34
CA ARG A 159 20.28 11.27 -10.80
C ARG A 159 20.29 9.74 -10.69
N ARG A 160 20.48 9.23 -9.47
CA ARG A 160 20.48 7.77 -9.20
C ARG A 160 19.16 7.29 -8.65
N ASP A 161 18.64 7.99 -7.66
CA ASP A 161 17.42 7.63 -6.93
C ASP A 161 16.40 8.75 -6.92
N PHE A 162 15.17 8.45 -6.50
CA PHE A 162 14.08 9.42 -6.57
C PHE A 162 14.37 10.68 -5.75
N MET A 163 14.99 10.51 -4.57
CA MET A 163 15.33 11.61 -3.66
C MET A 163 16.43 12.53 -4.20
N SER A 164 17.16 12.12 -5.25
CA SER A 164 18.11 12.98 -5.99
C SER A 164 17.46 13.86 -7.06
N GLY A 165 16.14 13.73 -7.28
CA GLY A 165 15.42 14.52 -8.26
C GLY A 165 15.02 15.90 -7.74
N ASP A 166 15.08 16.92 -8.61
CA ASP A 166 14.70 18.31 -8.29
C ASP A 166 13.29 18.42 -7.68
N TRP A 167 12.38 17.53 -8.08
CA TRP A 167 11.02 17.52 -7.54
C TRP A 167 11.00 17.22 -6.04
N ALA A 168 11.76 16.23 -5.56
CA ALA A 168 11.82 15.89 -4.13
C ALA A 168 12.43 17.05 -3.33
N TRP A 169 13.45 17.69 -3.89
CA TRP A 169 14.06 18.89 -3.32
C TRP A 169 13.06 20.05 -3.21
N ASN A 170 12.30 20.30 -4.28
CA ASN A 170 11.26 21.33 -4.29
C ASN A 170 10.16 21.07 -3.26
N GLN A 171 9.74 19.80 -3.07
CA GLN A 171 8.78 19.44 -2.03
C GLN A 171 9.34 19.74 -0.63
N ALA A 172 10.60 19.39 -0.35
CA ALA A 172 11.22 19.76 0.92
C ALA A 172 11.30 21.28 1.11
N ASN A 173 11.63 22.04 0.07
CA ASN A 173 11.60 23.51 0.14
C ASN A 173 10.20 24.05 0.47
N ILE A 174 9.14 23.47 -0.08
CA ILE A 174 7.76 23.88 0.25
C ILE A 174 7.45 23.57 1.71
N ILE A 175 7.74 22.35 2.17
CA ILE A 175 7.51 21.90 3.54
C ILE A 175 8.23 22.82 4.53
N THR A 176 9.52 23.11 4.31
CA THR A 176 10.31 23.92 5.25
C THR A 176 9.87 25.38 5.39
N ARG A 177 8.95 25.88 4.53
CA ARG A 177 8.39 27.25 4.65
C ARG A 177 7.42 27.38 5.81
N ASP A 178 6.73 26.30 6.21
CA ASP A 178 5.90 26.30 7.40
C ASP A 178 6.74 25.92 8.61
N GLU A 179 6.77 26.80 9.61
CA GLU A 179 7.51 26.60 10.85
C GLU A 179 7.07 25.32 11.58
N LYS A 180 5.80 24.93 11.46
CA LYS A 180 5.28 23.70 12.10
C LYS A 180 5.80 22.42 11.47
N THR A 181 6.13 22.45 10.19
CA THR A 181 6.60 21.27 9.45
C THR A 181 8.10 21.34 9.16
N HIS A 182 8.76 22.42 9.57
CA HIS A 182 10.20 22.58 9.46
C HIS A 182 10.94 21.44 10.18
N GLY A 183 11.87 20.80 9.46
CA GLY A 183 12.60 19.63 9.96
C GLY A 183 11.90 18.28 9.70
N SER A 184 10.71 18.27 9.10
CA SER A 184 10.02 17.03 8.70
C SER A 184 10.77 16.27 7.60
N MET A 185 10.59 14.95 7.60
CA MET A 185 10.93 14.06 6.51
C MET A 185 9.80 14.03 5.49
N PHE A 186 10.15 14.14 4.21
CA PHE A 186 9.22 13.92 3.12
C PHE A 186 9.30 12.46 2.66
N VAL A 187 8.17 11.75 2.68
CA VAL A 187 8.06 10.37 2.20
C VAL A 187 7.19 10.31 0.97
N LEU A 188 7.77 9.86 -0.13
CA LEU A 188 7.06 9.79 -1.40
C LEU A 188 6.41 8.43 -1.61
N LEU A 189 5.11 8.45 -1.85
CA LEU A 189 4.31 7.30 -2.26
C LEU A 189 4.18 7.23 -3.78
N ILE A 190 4.44 6.05 -4.32
CA ILE A 190 4.13 5.70 -5.70
C ILE A 190 3.07 4.63 -5.72
N LEU A 191 2.02 4.91 -6.49
CA LEU A 191 0.92 4.00 -6.73
C LEU A 191 1.20 3.17 -7.97
N ARG A 192 0.76 1.92 -7.96
CA ARG A 192 0.79 1.07 -9.14
C ARG A 192 -0.50 0.29 -9.26
N SER A 193 -0.99 0.09 -10.48
CA SER A 193 -2.08 -0.84 -10.77
C SER A 193 -1.70 -1.73 -11.95
N ASP A 194 -2.14 -2.98 -11.89
CA ASP A 194 -1.96 -3.96 -12.96
C ASP A 194 -3.14 -4.92 -12.91
N LYS A 195 -3.99 -4.96 -13.93
CA LYS A 195 -5.22 -5.77 -13.93
C LYS A 195 -4.91 -7.24 -13.67
N THR A 196 -5.55 -7.83 -12.66
CA THR A 196 -5.38 -9.26 -12.35
C THR A 196 -6.71 -9.99 -12.26
N THR A 197 -6.75 -11.22 -12.77
CA THR A 197 -7.88 -12.15 -12.63
C THR A 197 -7.70 -12.98 -11.35
N VAL A 198 -8.62 -12.87 -10.39
CA VAL A 198 -8.44 -13.43 -9.04
C VAL A 198 -9.07 -14.84 -8.89
N SER A 199 -10.01 -15.24 -9.76
CA SER A 199 -10.49 -16.64 -9.77
C SER A 199 -11.04 -17.06 -11.13
N VAL A 200 -10.76 -18.29 -11.56
CA VAL A 200 -11.39 -18.95 -12.72
C VAL A 200 -12.51 -19.91 -12.29
N ALA A 201 -12.51 -20.36 -11.03
CA ALA A 201 -13.34 -21.48 -10.57
C ALA A 201 -14.72 -21.11 -10.00
N ILE A 202 -14.96 -19.88 -9.54
CA ILE A 202 -16.21 -19.50 -8.84
C ILE A 202 -16.96 -18.34 -9.54
N GLY A 203 -16.33 -17.71 -10.53
CA GLY A 203 -16.87 -16.57 -11.27
C GLY A 203 -15.70 -15.74 -11.76
N GLN A 204 -15.79 -15.20 -12.97
CA GLN A 204 -14.73 -14.38 -13.58
C GLN A 204 -14.60 -13.02 -12.86
N ASN A 205 -14.20 -13.00 -11.59
CA ASN A 205 -14.00 -11.76 -10.85
C ASN A 205 -12.58 -11.24 -11.15
N GLU A 206 -12.53 -10.19 -11.95
CA GLU A 206 -11.34 -9.41 -12.23
C GLU A 206 -11.31 -8.18 -11.31
N TYR A 207 -10.13 -7.82 -10.82
CA TYR A 207 -9.92 -6.63 -10.01
C TYR A 207 -8.70 -5.87 -10.52
N TYR A 208 -8.69 -4.56 -10.28
CA TYR A 208 -7.46 -3.78 -10.34
C TYR A 208 -6.81 -3.76 -8.95
N PRO A 209 -5.78 -4.58 -8.67
CA PRO A 209 -5.00 -4.43 -7.46
C PRO A 209 -4.27 -3.08 -7.48
N LEU A 210 -4.49 -2.29 -6.43
CA LEU A 210 -3.78 -1.04 -6.20
C LEU A 210 -2.63 -1.32 -5.23
N TYR A 211 -1.41 -1.10 -5.70
CA TYR A 211 -0.19 -1.22 -4.91
C TYR A 211 0.33 0.15 -4.51
N THR A 212 1.03 0.21 -3.38
CA THR A 212 1.80 1.37 -2.95
C THR A 212 3.23 0.99 -2.61
N SER A 213 4.16 1.92 -2.81
CA SER A 213 5.56 1.80 -2.45
C SER A 213 6.09 3.16 -1.99
N ILE A 214 7.06 3.16 -1.07
CA ILE A 214 7.81 4.36 -0.69
C ILE A 214 9.07 4.51 -1.56
N ARG A 215 9.46 5.74 -1.90
CA ARG A 215 10.60 6.02 -2.79
C ARG A 215 11.83 6.62 -2.14
N ASN A 216 11.82 6.68 -0.81
CA ASN A 216 12.99 7.00 0.00
C ASN A 216 14.00 5.85 0.05
N VAL A 217 13.58 4.63 -0.28
CA VAL A 217 14.45 3.45 -0.35
C VAL A 217 15.25 3.46 -1.66
N HIS A 218 16.56 3.23 -1.55
CA HIS A 218 17.48 3.14 -2.68
C HIS A 218 17.07 2.07 -3.69
N ASN A 219 17.44 2.25 -4.96
CA ASN A 219 17.07 1.32 -6.02
C ASN A 219 17.61 -0.11 -5.81
N ASN A 220 18.78 -0.28 -5.19
CA ASN A 220 19.40 -1.60 -4.99
C ASN A 220 18.55 -2.51 -4.09
N VAL A 221 17.89 -1.95 -3.07
CA VAL A 221 16.98 -2.68 -2.19
C VAL A 221 15.74 -3.19 -2.92
N ARG A 222 15.26 -2.49 -3.96
CA ARG A 222 14.10 -2.93 -4.75
C ARG A 222 14.33 -4.24 -5.50
N CYS A 223 15.57 -4.56 -5.81
CA CYS A 223 15.94 -5.79 -6.51
C CYS A 223 15.97 -7.04 -5.60
N VAL A 224 15.88 -6.86 -4.27
CA VAL A 224 16.14 -7.93 -3.28
C VAL A 224 14.86 -8.37 -2.53
N HIS A 225 13.66 -8.10 -3.07
CA HIS A 225 12.37 -8.55 -2.49
C HIS A 225 12.12 -8.12 -1.01
N GLN A 226 12.65 -6.97 -0.56
CA GLN A 226 12.46 -6.48 0.82
C GLN A 226 11.09 -5.80 1.06
N ASN A 227 9.99 -6.38 0.56
CA ASN A 227 8.61 -5.88 0.80
C ASN A 227 8.35 -4.39 0.48
N THR A 228 9.09 -3.78 -0.46
CA THR A 228 8.93 -2.36 -0.81
C THR A 228 7.62 -2.03 -1.55
N LEU A 229 6.87 -3.04 -2.03
CA LEU A 229 5.61 -2.89 -2.76
C LEU A 229 4.50 -3.67 -2.06
N VAL A 230 3.45 -2.97 -1.64
CA VAL A 230 2.35 -3.55 -0.85
C VAL A 230 1.02 -3.27 -1.52
N VAL A 231 0.14 -4.29 -1.61
CA VAL A 231 -1.24 -4.10 -2.08
C VAL A 231 -2.04 -3.33 -1.03
N ILE A 232 -2.61 -2.19 -1.42
CA ILE A 232 -3.49 -1.36 -0.58
C ILE A 232 -4.96 -1.42 -1.00
N GLY A 233 -5.28 -2.02 -2.15
CA GLY A 233 -6.67 -2.15 -2.59
C GLY A 233 -6.90 -3.17 -3.69
N PHE A 234 -8.14 -3.65 -3.80
CA PHE A 234 -8.69 -4.38 -4.93
C PHE A 234 -9.89 -3.59 -5.45
N LEU A 235 -9.68 -2.84 -6.54
CA LEU A 235 -10.72 -1.99 -7.12
C LEU A 235 -11.62 -2.83 -8.02
N ALA A 236 -12.93 -2.58 -7.93
CA ALA A 236 -13.94 -3.31 -8.66
C ALA A 236 -13.85 -3.04 -10.18
N ILE A 237 -14.07 -4.09 -10.97
CA ILE A 237 -14.22 -3.99 -12.42
C ILE A 237 -15.68 -4.32 -12.75
N PRO A 238 -16.48 -3.34 -13.19
CA PRO A 238 -17.87 -3.60 -13.49
C PRO A 238 -17.96 -4.43 -14.77
N GLN A 239 -18.82 -5.45 -14.75
CA GLN A 239 -19.01 -6.33 -15.91
C GLN A 239 -20.21 -5.87 -16.72
N SER A 240 -20.07 -5.88 -18.05
CA SER A 240 -21.19 -5.67 -18.97
C SER A 240 -21.25 -6.76 -20.03
N VAL A 241 -22.44 -6.97 -20.58
CA VAL A 241 -22.62 -7.84 -21.74
C VAL A 241 -21.94 -7.18 -22.95
N ARG A 242 -21.37 -8.00 -23.86
CA ARG A 242 -20.59 -7.52 -25.03
C ARG A 242 -21.23 -6.36 -25.82
N GLN A 243 -22.56 -6.28 -25.83
CA GLN A 243 -23.33 -5.23 -26.51
C GLN A 243 -23.15 -3.82 -25.90
N HIS A 244 -22.77 -3.71 -24.62
CA HIS A 244 -22.62 -2.44 -23.89
C HIS A 244 -21.16 -2.05 -23.61
N VAL A 245 -20.18 -2.82 -24.09
CA VAL A 245 -18.75 -2.57 -23.81
C VAL A 245 -18.28 -1.21 -24.33
N ASN A 246 -18.87 -0.74 -25.44
CA ASN A 246 -18.57 0.56 -26.04
C ASN A 246 -19.65 1.61 -25.74
N ASN A 247 -20.58 1.37 -24.80
CA ASN A 247 -21.54 2.40 -24.39
C ASN A 247 -20.76 3.53 -23.68
N PRO A 248 -20.87 4.80 -24.13
CA PRO A 248 -20.26 5.94 -23.46
C PRO A 248 -20.58 6.04 -21.97
N GLU A 249 -21.82 5.73 -21.56
CA GLU A 249 -22.24 5.76 -20.15
C GLU A 249 -21.52 4.68 -19.33
N PHE A 250 -21.39 3.48 -19.87
CA PHE A 250 -20.64 2.40 -19.22
C PHE A 250 -19.15 2.72 -19.11
N CYS A 251 -18.55 3.29 -20.16
CA CYS A 251 -17.17 3.76 -20.13
C CYS A 251 -16.96 4.84 -19.07
N LYS A 252 -17.88 5.81 -18.99
CA LYS A 252 -17.87 6.86 -17.96
C LYS A 252 -17.98 6.26 -16.56
N PHE A 253 -18.95 5.35 -16.35
CA PHE A 253 -19.14 4.67 -15.06
C PHE A 253 -17.89 3.89 -14.62
N LYS A 254 -17.24 3.17 -15.54
CA LYS A 254 -15.95 2.50 -15.25
C LYS A 254 -14.89 3.46 -14.73
N CYS A 255 -14.71 4.60 -15.41
CA CYS A 255 -13.77 5.63 -14.99
C CYS A 255 -14.15 6.21 -13.62
N GLU A 256 -15.43 6.56 -13.43
CA GLU A 256 -15.93 7.12 -12.16
C GLU A 256 -15.77 6.14 -11.00
N LEU A 257 -16.07 4.86 -11.19
CA LEU A 257 -15.88 3.82 -10.19
C LEU A 257 -14.40 3.68 -9.80
N PHE A 258 -13.51 3.61 -10.79
CA PHE A 258 -12.07 3.55 -10.56
C PHE A 258 -11.56 4.77 -9.78
N HIS A 259 -11.89 5.97 -10.24
CA HIS A 259 -11.45 7.22 -9.64
C HIS A 259 -12.04 7.46 -8.25
N THR A 260 -13.32 7.15 -8.05
CA THR A 260 -13.98 7.25 -6.74
C THR A 260 -13.34 6.30 -5.73
N SER A 261 -13.06 5.06 -6.15
CA SER A 261 -12.39 4.07 -5.30
C SER A 261 -11.02 4.58 -4.84
N ILE A 262 -10.19 5.06 -5.76
CA ILE A 262 -8.87 5.63 -5.45
C ILE A 262 -9.01 6.88 -4.57
N LYS A 263 -9.96 7.77 -4.87
CA LYS A 263 -10.21 8.99 -4.09
C LYS A 263 -10.54 8.68 -2.64
N VAL A 264 -11.38 7.68 -2.38
CA VAL A 264 -11.71 7.27 -1.01
C VAL A 264 -10.47 6.73 -0.30
N ILE A 265 -9.70 5.84 -0.94
CA ILE A 265 -8.48 5.27 -0.35
C ILE A 265 -7.45 6.37 -0.04
N LEU A 266 -7.19 7.27 -0.99
CA LEU A 266 -6.20 8.34 -0.83
C LEU A 266 -6.70 9.50 0.05
N SER A 267 -8.01 9.65 0.25
CA SER A 267 -8.55 10.66 1.17
C SER A 267 -8.03 10.47 2.61
N LEU A 268 -7.71 9.23 2.99
CA LEU A 268 -7.12 8.89 4.28
C LEU A 268 -5.75 9.53 4.48
N LEU A 269 -5.03 9.83 3.39
CA LEU A 269 -3.70 10.43 3.43
C LEU A 269 -3.72 11.96 3.55
N LYS A 270 -4.84 12.64 3.27
CA LYS A 270 -4.90 14.10 3.17
C LYS A 270 -4.29 14.81 4.38
N ASN A 271 -4.70 14.40 5.58
CA ASN A 271 -4.18 15.00 6.81
C ASN A 271 -2.65 14.82 6.95
N THR A 272 -2.11 13.67 6.55
CA THR A 272 -0.67 13.38 6.60
C THR A 272 0.14 13.99 5.45
N MET A 273 -0.54 14.57 4.45
CA MET A 273 0.08 15.35 3.37
C MET A 273 0.17 16.84 3.73
N GLU A 274 -0.74 17.33 4.58
CA GLU A 274 -0.78 18.72 5.04
C GLU A 274 -0.06 18.90 6.39
N ASN A 275 -0.23 17.95 7.32
CA ASN A 275 0.36 17.97 8.64
C ASN A 275 1.33 16.78 8.81
N TYR A 276 2.34 16.95 9.64
CA TYR A 276 3.24 15.85 9.96
C TYR A 276 2.56 14.81 10.87
N VAL A 277 3.04 13.58 10.78
CA VAL A 277 2.81 12.51 11.76
C VAL A 277 4.14 12.03 12.32
N VAL A 278 4.21 11.71 13.60
CA VAL A 278 5.42 11.16 14.22
C VAL A 278 5.47 9.65 13.94
N LEU A 279 6.48 9.19 13.21
CA LEU A 279 6.63 7.77 12.84
C LEU A 279 8.04 7.27 13.16
N TRP A 280 8.11 6.00 13.56
CA TRP A 280 9.36 5.24 13.66
C TRP A 280 9.93 5.01 12.25
N CYS A 281 11.25 5.14 12.14
CA CYS A 281 11.99 5.05 10.90
C CYS A 281 13.02 3.91 10.94
N PRO A 282 13.63 3.53 9.79
CA PRO A 282 14.54 2.39 9.73
C PRO A 282 15.78 2.54 10.63
N ASP A 283 16.24 3.77 10.88
CA ASP A 283 17.38 4.12 11.73
C ASP A 283 17.07 4.16 13.23
N ASP A 284 15.98 3.51 13.66
CA ASP A 284 15.51 3.45 15.05
C ASP A 284 15.27 4.84 15.70
N HIS A 285 14.97 5.85 14.89
CA HIS A 285 14.53 7.17 15.35
C HIS A 285 13.07 7.43 15.01
N PHE A 286 12.39 8.24 15.84
CA PHE A 286 11.16 8.87 15.40
C PHE A 286 11.48 10.11 14.57
N ARG A 287 10.64 10.40 13.58
CA ARG A 287 10.73 11.62 12.77
C ARG A 287 9.33 12.17 12.54
N HIS A 288 9.22 13.49 12.39
CA HIS A 288 8.06 14.10 11.76
C HIS A 288 8.04 13.68 10.29
N VAL A 289 6.93 13.13 9.82
CA VAL A 289 6.77 12.60 8.47
C VAL A 289 5.61 13.27 7.77
N ILE A 290 5.87 13.77 6.57
CA ILE A 290 4.87 14.28 5.64
C ILE A 290 4.88 13.40 4.40
N LEU A 291 3.70 12.93 4.02
CA LEU A 291 3.52 12.07 2.88
C LEU A 291 3.29 12.91 1.62
N GLY A 292 3.85 12.46 0.51
CA GLY A 292 3.57 12.99 -0.82
C GLY A 292 3.10 11.90 -1.76
N LEU A 293 2.30 12.28 -2.75
CA LEU A 293 1.95 11.40 -3.86
C LEU A 293 2.80 11.77 -5.06
N GLY A 294 3.45 10.77 -5.64
CA GLY A 294 4.34 10.93 -6.79
C GLY A 294 3.68 10.48 -8.07
N LEU A 295 4.02 9.25 -8.48
CA LEU A 295 3.60 8.70 -9.77
C LEU A 295 2.52 7.62 -9.59
N PHE A 296 1.70 7.49 -10.62
CA PHE A 296 0.90 6.29 -10.87
C PHE A 296 1.57 5.47 -11.98
N ILE A 297 1.96 4.25 -11.67
CA ILE A 297 2.56 3.31 -12.60
C ILE A 297 1.49 2.30 -13.04
N GLY A 298 1.28 2.18 -14.34
CA GLY A 298 0.44 1.16 -14.95
C GLY A 298 0.96 0.87 -16.35
N ASP A 299 0.49 -0.19 -16.97
CA ASP A 299 0.60 -0.33 -18.41
C ASP A 299 -0.35 0.67 -19.11
N TYR A 300 -0.40 0.64 -20.43
CA TYR A 300 -1.08 1.67 -21.20
C TYR A 300 -2.61 1.79 -20.90
N PRO A 301 -3.39 0.70 -20.87
CA PRO A 301 -4.82 0.79 -20.54
C PRO A 301 -5.06 1.35 -19.13
N GLU A 302 -4.22 1.00 -18.16
CA GLU A 302 -4.31 1.48 -16.78
C GLU A 302 -3.95 2.96 -16.68
N GLN A 303 -2.94 3.40 -17.44
CA GLN A 303 -2.60 4.82 -17.55
C GLN A 303 -3.72 5.62 -18.20
N ALA A 304 -4.35 5.09 -19.26
CA ALA A 304 -5.49 5.74 -19.91
C ALA A 304 -6.68 5.85 -18.97
N LEU A 305 -6.97 4.79 -18.20
CA LEU A 305 -8.01 4.79 -17.17
C LEU A 305 -7.70 5.80 -16.05
N ALA A 306 -6.47 5.79 -15.52
CA ALA A 306 -6.04 6.70 -14.46
C ALA A 306 -5.95 8.17 -14.89
N THR A 307 -5.90 8.46 -16.19
CA THR A 307 -5.90 9.82 -16.74
C THR A 307 -7.23 10.23 -17.35
N SER A 308 -8.21 9.32 -17.40
CA SER A 308 -9.46 9.50 -18.16
C SER A 308 -9.22 9.91 -19.62
N VAL A 309 -8.14 9.42 -20.24
CA VAL A 309 -7.79 9.70 -21.64
C VAL A 309 -8.39 8.64 -22.56
N VAL A 310 -8.81 9.05 -23.77
CA VAL A 310 -9.33 8.14 -24.80
C VAL A 310 -8.26 7.11 -25.19
N GLN A 311 -8.63 5.84 -25.23
CA GLN A 311 -7.71 4.77 -25.63
C GLN A 311 -7.20 5.01 -27.07
N GLY A 312 -5.89 4.88 -27.25
CA GLY A 312 -5.14 5.26 -28.46
C GLY A 312 -4.39 6.60 -28.35
N TRP A 313 -4.67 7.43 -27.33
CA TRP A 313 -4.02 8.73 -27.13
C TRP A 313 -2.89 8.65 -26.08
N CYS A 314 -1.97 9.62 -26.08
CA CYS A 314 -0.79 9.60 -25.21
C CYS A 314 -1.10 10.17 -23.80
N PRO A 315 -1.00 9.39 -22.70
CA PRO A 315 -1.32 9.85 -21.35
C PRO A 315 -0.19 10.62 -20.64
N LYS A 316 0.99 10.80 -21.30
CA LYS A 316 2.24 11.28 -20.66
C LYS A 316 2.16 12.63 -19.93
N GLN A 317 1.12 13.43 -20.12
CA GLN A 317 0.99 14.76 -19.49
C GLN A 317 -0.04 14.85 -18.33
N VAL A 318 -0.87 13.82 -18.09
CA VAL A 318 -2.09 14.00 -17.25
C VAL A 318 -1.97 13.39 -15.85
N ILE A 319 -1.07 12.42 -15.63
CA ILE A 319 -0.98 11.66 -14.37
C ILE A 319 -0.61 12.55 -13.16
N TYR A 320 0.30 13.52 -13.34
CA TYR A 320 0.75 14.40 -12.25
C TYR A 320 -0.32 15.40 -11.80
N SER A 321 -1.14 15.91 -12.74
CA SER A 321 -2.16 16.91 -12.43
C SER A 321 -3.37 16.29 -11.73
N TRP A 322 -3.79 15.06 -12.11
CA TRP A 322 -5.00 14.44 -11.56
C TRP A 322 -4.87 14.05 -10.08
N VAL A 323 -3.75 13.42 -9.70
CA VAL A 323 -3.51 12.99 -8.31
C VAL A 323 -3.42 14.20 -7.37
N TYR A 324 -2.80 15.30 -7.80
CA TYR A 324 -2.72 16.53 -7.01
C TYR A 324 -4.06 17.29 -6.97
N SER A 325 -4.68 17.55 -8.14
CA SER A 325 -5.91 18.37 -8.23
C SER A 325 -7.11 17.78 -7.46
N HIS A 326 -7.26 16.46 -7.39
CA HIS A 326 -8.43 15.86 -6.74
C HIS A 326 -8.24 15.55 -5.24
N ILE A 327 -7.01 15.68 -4.73
CA ILE A 327 -6.67 15.37 -3.34
C ILE A 327 -6.36 16.63 -2.54
N THR A 328 -5.66 17.62 -3.10
CA THR A 328 -5.16 18.77 -2.34
C THR A 328 -5.99 20.06 -2.46
N HIS A 329 -6.80 20.31 -3.49
CA HIS A 329 -7.74 21.46 -3.53
C HIS A 329 -8.90 21.28 -4.52
N PRO A 330 -10.18 21.51 -4.15
CA PRO A 330 -11.33 21.48 -5.07
C PRO A 330 -11.42 22.72 -6.01
N CYS A 331 -10.38 23.54 -6.12
CA CYS A 331 -10.34 24.69 -7.03
C CYS A 331 -9.09 24.63 -7.87
N TYR A 332 -9.21 24.12 -9.09
CA TYR A 332 -8.67 24.69 -10.34
C TYR A 332 -9.23 23.82 -11.47
N SER A 333 -10.52 24.00 -11.74
CA SER A 333 -11.07 23.77 -13.07
C SER A 333 -10.56 24.91 -13.95
N ASP A 334 -9.89 24.56 -15.04
CA ASP A 334 -9.86 25.23 -16.35
C ASP A 334 -8.53 24.93 -17.01
N VAL A 335 -8.50 23.86 -17.83
CA VAL A 335 -8.22 23.84 -19.29
C VAL A 335 -8.41 22.42 -19.79
#